data_AF-A0A178KKJ0-F1
#
_entry.id   AF-A0A178KKJ0-F1
#
_cell.length_a   1.000
_cell.length_b   1.000
_cell.length_c   1.000
_cell.angle_alpha   90.00
_cell.angle_beta   90.00
_cell.angle_gamma   90.00
#
_symmetry.space_group_name_H-M   'P 1'
#
loop_
_entity.id
_entity.type
_entity.pdbx_description
1 polymer ?
#
loop_
_entity_poly.entity_id
_entity_poly.type
_entity_poly.pdbx_seq_one_letter_code
_entity_poly.pdbx_strand_id
1 'polypeptide(L)'
;MNAKIKSVIGVVAVAATLLTSGCAFYKEIGSNIAAPSNKGINYKEMKISNFDSSEKSKGSVFSKMVRSKIRDYGYADPASDALGIVVTGDISWDKDESTWKEEVKSDDGNYFRYYAKRTRSATVTYSVKKNGREVVSGSHFSQSNSERSDLDSIGAAHSKLQGWDSMNNAILEDLSTRVAQDLTPHQKYITVRLLSGDDESIDLANEYAERQRYDQAYAMFQQIAQASPNVADQAISLHNMGMIKFLESDFKEAYKLIKKANVVDPKNMEILDSIPMVENYFQMSKSHDEQVKAS
;
A
#
# COMPACT_ATOMS: atom_id res chain seq x y z
N MET A 1 -35.47 19.84 -44.05
CA MET A 1 -36.71 19.18 -43.58
C MET A 1 -36.39 18.38 -42.33
N ASN A 2 -37.01 18.77 -41.22
CA ASN A 2 -36.90 18.11 -39.92
C ASN A 2 -37.63 16.76 -39.94
N ALA A 3 -36.97 15.72 -39.43
CA ALA A 3 -37.65 14.56 -38.87
C ALA A 3 -36.85 14.03 -37.68
N LYS A 4 -37.33 14.40 -36.48
CA LYS A 4 -37.09 13.69 -35.23
C LYS A 4 -37.82 12.33 -35.27
N ILE A 5 -37.50 11.45 -34.31
CA ILE A 5 -38.18 10.22 -33.81
C ILE A 5 -37.26 9.00 -34.02
N LYS A 6 -36.92 8.14 -33.05
CA LYS A 6 -37.21 8.03 -31.61
C LYS A 6 -36.10 7.15 -30.99
N SER A 7 -35.78 7.47 -29.74
CA SER A 7 -35.10 6.60 -28.78
C SER A 7 -35.73 5.20 -28.73
N VAL A 8 -34.90 4.17 -28.82
CA VAL A 8 -35.22 2.80 -28.39
C VAL A 8 -34.35 2.50 -27.18
N ILE A 9 -35.01 2.47 -26.03
CA ILE A 9 -34.48 2.02 -24.74
C ILE A 9 -34.36 0.49 -24.86
N GLY A 10 -33.13 0.01 -25.07
CA GLY A 10 -32.80 -1.40 -24.93
C GLY A 10 -32.55 -1.72 -23.46
N VAL A 11 -33.58 -2.20 -22.77
CA VAL A 11 -33.44 -2.84 -21.46
C VAL A 11 -32.74 -4.18 -21.72
N VAL A 12 -31.43 -4.23 -21.52
CA VAL A 12 -30.72 -5.50 -21.39
C VAL A 12 -31.03 -6.01 -19.99
N ALA A 13 -31.91 -7.01 -19.93
CA ALA A 13 -32.15 -7.80 -18.75
C ALA A 13 -30.81 -8.36 -18.25
N VAL A 14 -30.37 -7.87 -17.09
CA VAL A 14 -29.31 -8.52 -16.31
C VAL A 14 -29.92 -9.83 -15.83
N ALA A 15 -29.66 -10.90 -16.57
CA ALA A 15 -29.84 -12.24 -16.08
C ALA A 15 -28.88 -12.41 -14.90
N ALA A 16 -29.41 -12.28 -13.69
CA ALA A 16 -28.72 -12.66 -12.47
C ALA A 16 -28.51 -14.17 -12.52
N THR A 17 -27.36 -14.60 -13.02
CA THR A 17 -26.85 -15.96 -12.85
C THR A 17 -26.48 -16.14 -11.38
N LEU A 18 -27.47 -16.57 -10.61
CA LEU A 18 -27.29 -17.29 -9.35
C LEU A 18 -26.57 -18.60 -9.65
N LEU A 19 -25.25 -18.62 -9.47
CA LEU A 19 -24.46 -19.85 -9.41
C LEU A 19 -23.49 -19.76 -8.21
N THR A 20 -23.96 -20.40 -7.13
CA THR A 20 -23.19 -21.03 -6.04
C THR A 20 -22.14 -20.17 -5.35
N SER A 21 -22.57 -19.32 -4.42
CA SER A 21 -21.73 -18.95 -3.28
C SER A 21 -21.44 -20.24 -2.50
N GLY A 22 -20.26 -20.84 -2.70
CA GLY A 22 -19.67 -21.62 -1.60
C GLY A 22 -19.67 -20.69 -0.40
N CYS A 23 -20.32 -21.08 0.70
CA CYS A 23 -20.38 -20.27 1.91
C CYS A 23 -18.95 -19.85 2.25
N ALA A 24 -18.65 -18.56 2.15
CA ALA A 24 -17.37 -18.08 2.63
C ALA A 24 -17.39 -18.31 4.15
N PHE A 25 -16.49 -19.15 4.66
CA PHE A 25 -16.32 -19.39 6.10
C PHE A 25 -15.67 -18.18 6.82
N TYR A 26 -15.75 -17.00 6.20
CA TYR A 26 -15.18 -15.77 6.69
C TYR A 26 -15.90 -14.56 6.07
N LYS A 27 -15.75 -13.44 6.76
CA LYS A 27 -16.18 -12.10 6.35
C LYS A 27 -14.93 -11.24 6.15
N GLU A 28 -14.81 -10.60 4.99
CA GLU A 28 -13.76 -9.59 4.78
C GLU A 28 -14.23 -8.23 5.28
N ILE A 29 -13.39 -7.57 6.09
CA ILE A 29 -13.63 -6.20 6.55
C ILE A 29 -12.39 -5.36 6.32
N GLY A 30 -12.57 -4.08 6.00
CA GLY A 30 -11.47 -3.17 5.73
C GLY A 30 -11.48 -1.94 6.62
N SER A 31 -10.29 -1.46 6.98
CA SER A 31 -10.10 -0.23 7.76
C SER A 31 -8.77 0.45 7.43
N ASN A 32 -8.67 1.74 7.76
CA ASN A 32 -7.41 2.45 7.74
C ASN A 32 -6.66 2.20 9.04
N ILE A 33 -5.41 1.73 8.92
CA ILE A 33 -4.51 1.50 10.05
C ILE A 33 -3.36 2.50 10.02
N ALA A 34 -2.80 2.78 11.19
CA ALA A 34 -1.48 3.38 11.32
C ALA A 34 -0.43 2.27 11.10
N ALA A 35 -0.12 1.99 9.84
CA ALA A 35 0.90 1.00 9.50
C ALA A 35 2.27 1.49 10.01
N PRO A 36 3.10 0.62 10.63
CA PRO A 36 4.48 0.96 10.97
C PRO A 36 5.27 1.31 9.71
N SER A 37 6.44 1.91 9.88
CA SER A 37 7.32 2.15 8.74
C SER A 37 7.83 0.82 8.17
N ASN A 38 8.05 0.77 6.86
CA ASN A 38 8.46 -0.46 6.17
C ASN A 38 9.87 -0.94 6.57
N LYS A 39 10.66 -0.09 7.24
CA LYS A 39 12.01 -0.43 7.73
C LYS A 39 12.10 -0.52 9.24
N GLY A 40 10.96 -0.50 9.95
CA GLY A 40 10.94 -0.50 11.41
C GLY A 40 11.65 0.73 12.02
N ILE A 41 11.71 1.84 11.29
CA ILE A 41 12.11 3.15 11.81
C ILE A 41 10.93 3.78 12.54
N ASN A 42 11.18 4.37 13.69
CA ASN A 42 10.14 4.99 14.51
C ASN A 42 10.56 6.31 15.18
N TYR A 43 11.47 6.98 14.49
CA TYR A 43 11.79 8.39 14.59
C TYR A 43 10.59 9.32 14.77
N LYS A 44 10.26 9.85 15.97
CA LYS A 44 9.31 10.99 16.07
C LYS A 44 9.91 12.29 15.52
N GLU A 45 11.24 12.37 15.48
CA GLU A 45 12.00 13.50 14.99
C GLU A 45 13.17 13.00 14.15
N MET A 46 13.35 13.58 12.97
CA MET A 46 14.47 13.27 12.08
C MET A 46 14.74 14.42 11.14
N LYS A 47 16.00 14.64 10.77
CA LYS A 47 16.36 15.66 9.79
C LYS A 47 16.53 15.03 8.43
N ILE A 48 15.62 15.33 7.51
CA ILE A 48 15.80 14.98 6.09
C ILE A 48 16.75 16.00 5.47
N SER A 49 17.99 15.61 5.20
CA SER A 49 18.96 16.44 4.49
C SER A 49 18.57 16.58 3.02
N ASN A 50 19.17 17.56 2.33
CA ASN A 50 19.03 17.60 0.87
C ASN A 50 19.74 16.39 0.28
N PHE A 51 19.05 15.68 -0.59
CA PHE A 51 19.62 14.58 -1.35
C PHE A 51 20.48 15.17 -2.46
N ASP A 52 21.58 14.48 -2.74
CA ASP A 52 22.40 14.74 -3.90
C ASP A 52 21.73 14.16 -5.15
N SER A 53 22.12 14.64 -6.33
CA SER A 53 21.55 14.14 -7.57
C SER A 53 22.49 14.29 -8.76
N SER A 54 22.41 13.31 -9.68
CA SER A 54 23.07 13.39 -10.98
C SER A 54 22.53 14.54 -11.86
N GLU A 55 21.33 15.06 -11.57
CA GLU A 55 20.74 16.18 -12.26
C GLU A 55 20.48 17.35 -11.30
N LYS A 56 20.99 18.53 -11.68
CA LYS A 56 20.94 19.73 -10.83
C LYS A 56 19.53 20.01 -10.33
N SER A 57 19.42 20.39 -9.05
CA SER A 57 18.18 20.72 -8.32
C SER A 57 17.21 19.58 -8.02
N LYS A 58 17.26 18.44 -8.71
CA LYS A 58 16.30 17.34 -8.51
C LYS A 58 16.39 16.71 -7.11
N GLY A 59 17.59 16.61 -6.55
CA GLY A 59 17.78 16.14 -5.17
C GLY A 59 17.08 17.05 -4.14
N SER A 60 17.16 18.37 -4.29
CA SER A 60 16.47 19.31 -3.41
C SER A 60 14.94 19.23 -3.54
N VAL A 61 14.42 19.08 -4.76
CA VAL A 61 12.97 18.88 -4.99
C VAL A 61 12.51 17.58 -4.34
N PHE A 62 13.25 16.49 -4.56
CA PHE A 62 12.95 15.19 -3.95
C PHE A 62 12.91 15.27 -2.42
N SER A 63 13.90 15.88 -1.78
CA SER A 63 13.92 16.04 -0.32
C SER A 63 12.74 16.85 0.20
N LYS A 64 12.31 17.90 -0.51
CA LYS A 64 11.11 18.66 -0.14
C LYS A 64 9.85 17.79 -0.21
N MET A 65 9.74 16.93 -1.23
CA MET A 65 8.60 16.01 -1.36
C MET A 65 8.59 14.98 -0.23
N VAL A 66 9.74 14.37 0.10
CA VAL A 66 9.86 13.44 1.24
C VAL A 66 9.44 14.12 2.55
N ARG A 67 9.96 15.34 2.83
CA ARG A 67 9.55 16.12 4.01
C ARG A 67 8.05 16.45 4.01
N SER A 68 7.45 16.70 2.85
CA SER A 68 6.01 16.93 2.74
C SER A 68 5.25 15.66 3.12
N LYS A 69 5.57 14.52 2.51
CA LYS A 69 4.91 13.23 2.79
C LYS A 69 4.98 12.85 4.26
N ILE A 70 6.14 12.99 4.90
CA ILE A 70 6.31 12.70 6.32
C ILE A 70 5.40 13.61 7.18
N ARG A 71 5.34 14.91 6.87
CA ARG A 71 4.44 15.84 7.58
C ARG A 71 2.97 15.50 7.34
N ASP A 72 2.61 15.14 6.11
CA ASP A 72 1.25 14.75 5.74
C ASP A 72 0.80 13.47 6.46
N TYR A 73 1.73 12.54 6.73
CA TYR A 73 1.45 11.35 7.56
C TYR A 73 1.23 11.70 9.03
N GLY A 74 1.91 12.72 9.56
CA GLY A 74 1.65 13.27 10.89
C GLY A 74 2.28 12.50 12.07
N TYR A 75 3.18 11.55 11.80
CA TYR A 75 3.82 10.73 12.85
C TYR A 75 5.24 11.17 13.23
N ALA A 76 5.86 12.07 12.45
CA ALA A 76 7.21 12.55 12.71
C ALA A 76 7.44 13.98 12.21
N ASP A 77 8.36 14.71 12.85
CA ASP A 77 8.91 15.96 12.35
C ASP A 77 10.17 15.71 11.50
N PRO A 78 10.13 15.96 10.18
CA PRO A 78 11.25 15.74 9.27
C PRO A 78 12.28 16.90 9.24
N ALA A 79 12.14 17.91 10.10
CA ALA A 79 13.04 19.06 10.20
C ALA A 79 13.92 19.09 11.48
N SER A 80 13.63 18.24 12.48
CA SER A 80 14.36 18.23 13.76
C SER A 80 15.59 17.33 13.73
N ASP A 81 16.71 17.81 14.27
CA ASP A 81 17.91 17.00 14.57
C ASP A 81 18.14 16.76 16.07
N ALA A 82 17.15 17.03 16.92
CA ALA A 82 17.32 16.92 18.38
C ALA A 82 17.70 15.51 18.85
N LEU A 83 17.23 14.47 18.14
CA LEU A 83 17.56 13.07 18.43
C LEU A 83 18.85 12.58 17.72
N GLY A 84 19.55 13.47 17.01
CA GLY A 84 20.72 13.12 16.21
C GLY A 84 20.41 12.18 15.04
N ILE A 85 19.14 12.12 14.62
CA ILE A 85 18.66 11.31 13.49
C ILE A 85 18.71 12.14 12.21
N VAL A 86 19.52 11.69 11.26
CA VAL A 86 19.71 12.39 9.98
C VAL A 86 19.55 11.42 8.84
N VAL A 87 18.75 11.79 7.84
CA VAL A 87 18.58 11.04 6.59
C VAL A 87 19.34 11.77 5.48
N THR A 88 20.19 11.04 4.78
CA THR A 88 20.97 11.50 3.62
C THR A 88 20.82 10.52 2.47
N GLY A 89 21.07 10.94 1.23
CA GLY A 89 21.03 10.04 0.09
C GLY A 89 21.22 10.73 -1.24
N ASP A 90 21.08 9.93 -2.30
CA ASP A 90 21.34 10.33 -3.68
C ASP A 90 20.17 9.90 -4.56
N ILE A 91 19.85 10.70 -5.59
CA ILE A 91 18.95 10.31 -6.67
C ILE A 91 19.65 10.41 -8.02
N SER A 92 19.83 9.26 -8.67
CA SER A 92 20.39 9.13 -10.01
C SER A 92 19.27 8.98 -11.04
N TRP A 93 19.47 9.60 -12.20
CA TRP A 93 18.48 9.67 -13.27
C TRP A 93 19.02 9.09 -14.56
N ASP A 94 18.15 8.41 -15.31
CA ASP A 94 18.45 7.92 -16.64
C ASP A 94 17.27 8.25 -17.58
N LYS A 95 17.55 8.34 -18.88
CA LYS A 95 16.52 8.56 -19.90
C LYS A 95 16.89 7.86 -21.20
N ASP A 96 15.87 7.35 -21.86
CA ASP A 96 15.98 6.78 -23.19
C ASP A 96 14.84 7.30 -24.07
N GLU A 97 15.13 7.49 -25.35
CA GLU A 97 14.16 7.93 -26.34
C GLU A 97 14.50 7.29 -27.69
N SER A 98 13.49 6.67 -28.30
CA SER A 98 13.65 5.91 -29.54
C SER A 98 12.49 6.17 -30.50
N THR A 99 12.77 6.04 -31.79
CA THR A 99 11.77 6.17 -32.85
C THR A 99 12.03 5.09 -33.90
N TRP A 100 10.97 4.50 -34.44
CA TRP A 100 11.06 3.52 -35.52
C TRP A 100 9.84 3.63 -36.44
N LYS A 101 9.86 2.90 -37.56
CA LYS A 101 8.70 2.77 -38.44
C LYS A 101 8.53 1.33 -38.87
N GLU A 102 7.29 0.93 -39.08
CA GLU A 102 6.92 -0.39 -39.61
C GLU A 102 6.15 -0.19 -40.92
N GLU A 103 6.49 -1.00 -41.92
CA GLU A 103 5.68 -1.11 -43.13
C GLU A 103 4.47 -1.99 -42.84
N VAL A 104 3.27 -1.45 -43.06
CA VAL A 104 2.01 -2.16 -42.90
C VAL A 104 1.46 -2.45 -44.28
N LYS A 105 1.38 -3.73 -44.61
CA LYS A 105 0.80 -4.21 -45.87
C LYS A 105 -0.72 -4.17 -45.77
N SER A 106 -1.37 -3.68 -46.82
CA SER A 106 -2.84 -3.62 -46.93
C SER A 106 -3.27 -3.84 -48.39
N ASP A 107 -4.52 -4.24 -48.58
CA ASP A 107 -5.12 -4.48 -49.90
C ASP A 107 -5.16 -3.19 -50.75
N ASP A 108 -5.25 -2.03 -50.10
CA ASP A 108 -5.28 -0.69 -50.74
C ASP A 108 -3.86 -0.10 -50.96
N GLY A 109 -2.82 -0.86 -50.65
CA GLY A 109 -1.42 -0.45 -50.76
C GLY A 109 -0.68 -0.40 -49.41
N ASN A 110 0.65 -0.46 -49.47
CA ASN A 110 1.47 -0.45 -48.27
C ASN A 110 1.58 0.99 -47.72
N TYR A 111 1.42 1.13 -46.42
CA TYR A 111 1.66 2.39 -45.71
C TYR A 111 2.67 2.19 -44.58
N PHE A 112 3.25 3.28 -44.08
CA PHE A 112 4.12 3.22 -42.90
C PHE A 112 3.36 3.63 -41.65
N ARG A 113 3.60 2.91 -40.55
CA ARG A 113 3.26 3.36 -39.21
C ARG A 113 4.54 3.79 -38.50
N TYR A 114 4.54 5.00 -37.98
CA TYR A 114 5.66 5.62 -37.30
C TYR A 114 5.44 5.53 -35.79
N TYR A 115 6.51 5.23 -35.05
CA TYR A 115 6.47 5.04 -33.61
C TYR A 115 7.50 5.94 -32.93
N ALA A 116 7.16 6.39 -31.74
CA ALA A 116 8.04 7.10 -30.84
C ALA A 116 7.84 6.56 -29.42
N LYS A 117 8.93 6.38 -28.68
CA LYS A 117 8.94 5.92 -27.29
C LYS A 117 9.87 6.79 -26.47
N ARG A 118 9.44 7.10 -25.26
CA ARG A 118 10.20 7.82 -24.24
C ARG A 118 10.15 7.07 -22.92
N THR A 119 11.31 6.90 -22.32
CA THR A 119 11.51 6.23 -21.05
C THR A 119 12.26 7.17 -20.13
N ARG A 120 11.76 7.33 -18.90
CA ARG A 120 12.45 8.07 -17.83
C ARG A 120 12.54 7.19 -16.61
N SER A 121 13.68 7.16 -15.94
CA SER A 121 13.85 6.39 -14.71
C SER A 121 14.71 7.13 -13.69
N ALA A 122 14.54 6.76 -12.43
CA ALA A 122 15.42 7.18 -11.37
C ALA A 122 15.60 6.08 -10.32
N THR A 123 16.79 6.07 -9.70
CA THR A 123 17.09 5.28 -8.52
C THR A 123 17.41 6.24 -7.38
N VAL A 124 16.76 6.05 -6.24
CA VAL A 124 17.12 6.73 -4.99
C VAL A 124 17.80 5.73 -4.06
N THR A 125 18.91 6.12 -3.45
CA THR A 125 19.55 5.43 -2.32
C THR A 125 19.55 6.36 -1.12
N TYR A 126 19.37 5.83 0.08
CA TYR A 126 19.39 6.63 1.31
C TYR A 126 19.95 5.86 2.49
N SER A 127 20.41 6.63 3.49
CA SER A 127 20.95 6.18 4.76
C SER A 127 20.35 7.00 5.90
N VAL A 128 19.92 6.32 6.96
CA VAL A 128 19.48 6.90 8.22
C VAL A 128 20.61 6.73 9.22
N LYS A 129 21.09 7.84 9.76
CA LYS A 129 22.18 7.88 10.72
C LYS A 129 21.67 8.34 12.08
N LYS A 130 22.08 7.65 13.14
CA LYS A 130 21.90 8.06 14.53
C LYS A 130 23.26 8.43 15.11
N ASN A 131 23.44 9.70 15.49
CA ASN A 131 24.71 10.23 16.00
C ASN A 131 25.90 9.89 15.07
N GLY A 132 25.67 10.03 13.76
CA GLY A 132 26.67 9.79 12.72
C GLY A 132 26.87 8.32 12.31
N ARG A 133 26.29 7.35 13.04
CA ARG A 133 26.37 5.92 12.69
C ARG A 133 25.16 5.52 11.86
N GLU A 134 25.37 4.87 10.72
CA GLU A 134 24.29 4.29 9.93
C GLU A 134 23.55 3.22 10.73
N VAL A 135 22.22 3.30 10.75
CA VAL A 135 21.35 2.33 11.41
C VAL A 135 20.41 1.63 10.43
N VAL A 136 20.05 2.31 9.34
CA VAL A 136 19.18 1.77 8.28
C VAL A 136 19.61 2.38 6.95
N SER A 137 19.56 1.60 5.87
CA SER A 137 19.69 2.09 4.50
C SER A 137 18.64 1.46 3.60
N GLY A 138 18.40 2.08 2.44
CA GLY A 138 17.42 1.62 1.48
C GLY A 138 17.67 2.15 0.08
N SER A 139 16.99 1.54 -0.88
CA SER A 139 17.05 1.90 -2.29
C SER A 139 15.71 1.64 -2.97
N HIS A 140 15.30 2.53 -3.86
CA HIS A 140 14.09 2.38 -4.67
C HIS A 140 14.36 2.77 -6.12
N PHE A 141 13.72 2.07 -7.06
CA PHE A 141 13.73 2.39 -8.49
C PHE A 141 12.32 2.76 -8.93
N SER A 142 12.20 3.73 -9.83
CA SER A 142 10.93 4.07 -10.49
C SER A 142 11.18 4.43 -11.95
N GLN A 143 10.19 4.14 -12.80
CA GLN A 143 10.23 4.39 -14.23
C GLN A 143 8.87 4.87 -14.74
N SER A 144 8.90 5.83 -15.66
CA SER A 144 7.76 6.29 -16.44
C SER A 144 8.04 6.05 -17.92
N ASN A 145 7.02 5.56 -18.64
CA ASN A 145 7.13 5.17 -20.05
C ASN A 145 5.99 5.82 -20.84
N SER A 146 6.29 6.28 -22.05
CA SER A 146 5.31 6.81 -23.00
C SER A 146 5.64 6.28 -24.39
N GLU A 147 4.67 5.65 -25.06
CA GLU A 147 4.83 5.14 -26.41
C GLU A 147 3.63 5.56 -27.27
N ARG A 148 3.91 6.01 -28.49
CA ARG A 148 2.91 6.56 -29.41
C ARG A 148 3.21 6.11 -30.83
N SER A 149 2.15 5.98 -31.61
CA SER A 149 2.24 5.73 -33.04
C SER A 149 1.38 6.69 -33.84
N ASP A 150 1.73 6.85 -35.11
CA ASP A 150 1.05 7.71 -36.07
C ASP A 150 1.24 7.20 -37.50
N LEU A 151 0.31 7.53 -38.41
CA LEU A 151 0.40 7.18 -39.82
C LEU A 151 1.02 8.31 -40.66
N ASP A 152 1.08 9.52 -40.13
CA ASP A 152 1.54 10.70 -40.85
C ASP A 152 3.07 10.81 -40.84
N SER A 153 3.69 10.78 -39.64
CA SER A 153 5.14 10.91 -39.49
C SER A 153 5.65 10.53 -38.11
N ILE A 154 6.98 10.36 -37.99
CA ILE A 154 7.69 10.25 -36.70
C ILE A 154 7.43 11.48 -35.83
N GLY A 155 7.39 12.69 -36.42
CA GLY A 155 7.13 13.93 -35.68
C GLY A 155 5.74 13.95 -35.05
N ALA A 156 4.73 13.44 -35.76
CA ALA A 156 3.37 13.32 -35.24
C ALA A 156 3.30 12.35 -34.06
N ALA A 157 3.92 11.17 -34.19
CA ALA A 157 4.02 10.21 -33.08
C ALA A 157 4.77 10.80 -31.87
N HIS A 158 5.90 11.47 -32.12
CA HIS A 158 6.73 12.10 -31.10
C HIS A 158 6.01 13.22 -30.33
N SER A 159 5.26 14.06 -31.04
CA SER A 159 4.52 15.19 -30.44
C SER A 159 3.46 14.77 -29.42
N LYS A 160 3.00 13.51 -29.48
CA LYS A 160 1.98 12.93 -28.59
C LYS A 160 2.58 12.27 -27.35
N LEU A 161 3.91 12.22 -27.23
CA LEU A 161 4.59 11.65 -26.07
C LEU A 161 4.36 12.48 -24.81
N GLN A 162 4.34 11.84 -23.65
CA GLN A 162 4.37 12.54 -22.36
C GLN A 162 5.63 13.41 -22.25
N GLY A 163 5.48 14.62 -21.74
CA GLY A 163 6.61 15.53 -21.50
C GLY A 163 7.51 15.07 -20.36
N TRP A 164 8.81 15.39 -20.43
CA TRP A 164 9.80 15.01 -19.42
C TRP A 164 9.42 15.43 -18.00
N ASP A 165 8.81 16.61 -17.83
CA ASP A 165 8.41 17.09 -16.49
C ASP A 165 7.28 16.26 -15.89
N SER A 166 6.31 15.85 -16.70
CA SER A 166 5.24 14.95 -16.24
C SER A 166 5.82 13.61 -15.79
N MET A 167 6.76 13.06 -16.56
CA MET A 167 7.42 11.79 -16.24
C MET A 167 8.29 11.92 -14.99
N ASN A 168 9.05 13.01 -14.86
CA ASN A 168 9.86 13.31 -13.68
C ASN A 168 9.00 13.43 -12.42
N ASN A 169 7.87 14.12 -12.50
CA ASN A 169 6.97 14.32 -11.36
C ASN A 169 6.35 13.00 -10.90
N ALA A 170 5.91 12.13 -11.84
CA ALA A 170 5.40 10.81 -11.51
C ALA A 170 6.44 9.96 -10.76
N ILE A 171 7.69 9.98 -11.23
CA ILE A 171 8.81 9.27 -10.59
C ILE A 171 9.13 9.84 -9.20
N LEU A 172 9.20 11.16 -9.07
CA LEU A 172 9.49 11.80 -7.78
C LEU A 172 8.38 11.56 -6.75
N GLU A 173 7.11 11.57 -7.17
CA GLU A 173 5.96 11.29 -6.32
C GLU A 173 5.99 9.85 -5.78
N ASP A 174 6.25 8.90 -6.68
CA ASP A 174 6.36 7.48 -6.37
C ASP A 174 7.53 7.18 -5.43
N LEU A 175 8.74 7.68 -5.75
CA LEU A 175 9.93 7.50 -4.93
C LEU A 175 9.81 8.19 -3.56
N SER A 176 9.26 9.41 -3.51
CA SER A 176 9.16 10.14 -2.24
C SER A 176 8.15 9.51 -1.29
N THR A 177 7.07 8.94 -1.83
CA THR A 177 6.11 8.13 -1.08
C THR A 177 6.79 6.90 -0.49
N ARG A 178 7.51 6.11 -1.30
CA ARG A 178 8.20 4.90 -0.82
C ARG A 178 9.25 5.21 0.25
N VAL A 179 10.06 6.25 0.06
CA VAL A 179 11.04 6.66 1.08
C VAL A 179 10.34 7.16 2.34
N ALA A 180 9.27 7.95 2.26
CA ALA A 180 8.54 8.38 3.45
C ALA A 180 7.92 7.21 4.24
N GLN A 181 7.36 6.21 3.55
CA GLN A 181 6.80 4.99 4.17
C GLN A 181 7.87 4.10 4.79
N ASP A 182 9.08 4.08 4.24
CA ASP A 182 10.21 3.40 4.87
C ASP A 182 10.64 4.07 6.18
N LEU A 183 10.56 5.39 6.24
CA LEU A 183 11.06 6.19 7.35
C LEU A 183 10.04 6.35 8.49
N THR A 184 8.74 6.34 8.19
CA THR A 184 7.71 6.74 9.15
C THR A 184 6.44 5.89 9.03
N PRO A 185 5.67 5.74 10.13
CA PRO A 185 4.33 5.20 10.03
C PRO A 185 3.48 5.99 9.03
N HIS A 186 2.49 5.33 8.46
CA HIS A 186 1.61 5.94 7.47
C HIS A 186 0.22 5.29 7.50
N GLN A 187 -0.77 6.06 7.09
CA GLN A 187 -2.12 5.52 6.93
C GLN A 187 -2.16 4.53 5.77
N LYS A 188 -2.70 3.35 6.03
CA LYS A 188 -2.84 2.29 5.02
C LYS A 188 -4.21 1.63 5.17
N TYR A 189 -4.96 1.56 4.07
CA TYR A 189 -6.17 0.75 4.03
C TYR A 189 -5.78 -0.72 3.92
N ILE A 190 -6.31 -1.55 4.82
CA ILE A 190 -6.07 -2.98 4.84
C ILE A 190 -7.38 -3.73 5.01
N THR A 191 -7.48 -4.87 4.35
CA THR A 191 -8.57 -5.83 4.52
C THR A 191 -8.07 -7.01 5.33
N VAL A 192 -8.86 -7.44 6.31
CA VAL A 192 -8.63 -8.66 7.10
C VAL A 192 -9.82 -9.59 6.95
N ARG A 193 -9.59 -10.88 7.23
CA ARG A 193 -10.65 -11.89 7.29
C ARG A 193 -11.04 -12.11 8.74
N LEU A 194 -12.32 -12.00 9.04
CA LEU A 194 -12.88 -12.52 10.28
C LEU A 194 -13.54 -13.86 9.97
N LEU A 195 -13.18 -14.90 10.71
CA LEU A 195 -13.69 -16.24 10.46
C LEU A 195 -15.12 -16.37 11.01
N SER A 196 -15.92 -17.21 10.36
CA SER A 196 -17.22 -17.66 10.85
C SER A 196 -17.04 -19.00 11.56
N GLY A 197 -17.86 -19.26 12.57
CA GLY A 197 -17.87 -20.51 13.33
C GLY A 197 -19.26 -21.13 13.39
N ASP A 198 -19.44 -22.13 14.24
CA ASP A 198 -20.73 -22.81 14.42
C ASP A 198 -21.69 -21.98 15.31
N ASP A 199 -21.15 -21.11 16.16
CA ASP A 199 -21.92 -20.15 16.97
C ASP A 199 -22.31 -18.91 16.15
N GLU A 200 -23.61 -18.74 15.90
CA GLU A 200 -24.17 -17.58 15.16
C GLU A 200 -23.80 -16.23 15.79
N SER A 201 -23.43 -16.20 17.08
CA SER A 201 -22.95 -14.99 17.75
C SER A 201 -21.61 -14.50 17.17
N ILE A 202 -20.82 -15.39 16.55
CA ILE A 202 -19.59 -15.03 15.83
C ILE A 202 -19.93 -14.20 14.59
N ASP A 203 -20.95 -14.60 13.83
CA ASP A 203 -21.38 -13.85 12.65
C ASP A 203 -21.96 -12.49 13.03
N LEU A 204 -22.75 -12.43 14.10
CA LEU A 204 -23.23 -11.15 14.62
C LEU A 204 -22.05 -10.25 15.05
N ALA A 205 -21.05 -10.79 15.75
CA ALA A 205 -19.86 -10.02 16.11
C ALA A 205 -19.06 -9.56 14.88
N ASN A 206 -19.00 -10.38 13.82
CA ASN A 206 -18.42 -9.99 12.53
C ASN A 206 -19.17 -8.79 11.91
N GLU A 207 -20.50 -8.74 11.99
CA GLU A 207 -21.30 -7.58 11.55
C GLU A 207 -21.01 -6.31 12.35
N TYR A 208 -20.82 -6.43 13.67
CA TYR A 208 -20.39 -5.29 14.49
C TYR A 208 -19.02 -4.78 14.05
N ALA A 209 -18.07 -5.68 13.76
CA ALA A 209 -16.74 -5.31 13.31
C ALA A 209 -16.75 -4.68 11.90
N GLU A 210 -17.58 -5.17 10.98
CA GLU A 210 -17.78 -4.57 9.64
C GLU A 210 -18.27 -3.13 9.74
N ARG A 211 -19.11 -2.84 10.73
CA ARG A 211 -19.59 -1.48 11.03
C ARG A 211 -18.61 -0.66 11.89
N GLN A 212 -17.37 -1.13 12.04
CA GLN A 212 -16.31 -0.52 12.85
C GLN A 212 -16.69 -0.34 14.34
N ARG A 213 -17.64 -1.14 14.84
CA ARG A 213 -18.03 -1.18 16.26
C ARG A 213 -17.14 -2.18 17.00
N TYR A 214 -15.83 -1.94 16.95
CA TYR A 214 -14.80 -2.88 17.39
C TYR A 214 -14.92 -3.27 18.87
N ASP A 215 -15.22 -2.34 19.76
CA ASP A 215 -15.41 -2.64 21.19
C ASP A 215 -16.52 -3.69 21.43
N GLN A 216 -17.62 -3.58 20.68
CA GLN A 216 -18.76 -4.48 20.83
C GLN A 216 -18.47 -5.84 20.22
N ALA A 217 -17.88 -5.87 19.02
CA ALA A 217 -17.43 -7.11 18.40
C ALA A 217 -16.41 -7.84 19.30
N TYR A 218 -15.42 -7.11 19.83
CA TYR A 218 -14.40 -7.65 20.72
C TYR A 218 -15.01 -8.23 22.00
N ALA A 219 -15.96 -7.53 22.64
CA ALA A 219 -16.65 -8.03 23.83
C ALA A 219 -17.42 -9.34 23.56
N MET A 220 -18.08 -9.44 22.41
CA MET A 220 -18.79 -10.66 22.00
C MET A 220 -17.83 -11.81 21.75
N PHE A 221 -16.77 -11.61 20.95
CA PHE A 221 -15.75 -12.64 20.75
C PHE A 221 -15.09 -13.07 22.06
N GLN A 222 -14.84 -12.13 22.98
CA GLN A 222 -14.28 -12.46 24.29
C GLN A 222 -15.20 -13.37 25.10
N GLN A 223 -16.52 -13.15 25.07
CA GLN A 223 -17.47 -14.04 25.74
C GLN A 223 -17.45 -15.45 25.13
N ILE A 224 -17.45 -15.55 23.79
CA ILE A 224 -17.44 -16.84 23.07
C ILE A 224 -16.12 -17.59 23.34
N ALA A 225 -14.99 -16.90 23.29
CA ALA A 225 -13.67 -17.46 23.58
C ALA A 225 -13.55 -18.03 25.01
N GLN A 226 -14.34 -17.53 25.97
CA GLN A 226 -14.31 -17.97 27.37
C GLN A 226 -15.36 -19.03 27.69
N ALA A 227 -16.51 -19.02 27.01
CA ALA A 227 -17.69 -19.79 27.41
C ALA A 227 -18.12 -20.86 26.41
N SER A 228 -17.67 -20.80 25.14
CA SER A 228 -18.09 -21.77 24.12
C SER A 228 -17.62 -23.18 24.49
N PRO A 229 -18.47 -24.22 24.39
CA PRO A 229 -18.04 -25.60 24.53
C PRO A 229 -17.26 -26.11 23.31
N ASN A 230 -17.30 -25.39 22.18
CA ASN A 230 -16.64 -25.75 20.93
C ASN A 230 -15.24 -25.11 20.85
N VAL A 231 -14.21 -25.95 20.77
CA VAL A 231 -12.81 -25.51 20.67
C VAL A 231 -12.56 -24.69 19.40
N ALA A 232 -13.22 -25.01 18.29
CA ALA A 232 -13.09 -24.27 17.05
C ALA A 232 -13.61 -22.83 17.19
N ASP A 233 -14.79 -22.65 17.80
CA ASP A 233 -15.38 -21.33 18.05
C ASP A 233 -14.54 -20.49 19.03
N GLN A 234 -13.91 -21.13 20.03
CA GLN A 234 -12.96 -20.46 20.91
C GLN A 234 -11.74 -19.94 20.14
N ALA A 235 -11.15 -20.78 19.28
CA ALA A 235 -10.00 -20.41 18.47
C ALA A 235 -10.34 -19.31 17.46
N ILE A 236 -11.47 -19.44 16.76
CA ILE A 236 -12.00 -18.43 15.82
C ILE A 236 -12.22 -17.09 16.52
N SER A 237 -12.82 -17.10 17.71
CA SER A 237 -13.06 -15.88 18.47
C SER A 237 -11.76 -15.19 18.88
N LEU A 238 -10.77 -15.94 19.36
CA LEU A 238 -9.42 -15.41 19.65
C LEU A 238 -8.75 -14.84 18.39
N HIS A 239 -8.90 -15.52 17.25
CA HIS A 239 -8.40 -15.05 15.97
C HIS A 239 -9.05 -13.70 15.58
N ASN A 240 -10.37 -13.62 15.63
CA ASN A 240 -11.12 -12.43 15.25
C ASN A 240 -10.85 -11.25 16.19
N MET A 241 -10.67 -11.50 17.50
CA MET A 241 -10.16 -10.49 18.43
C MET A 241 -8.78 -9.97 18.03
N GLY A 242 -7.90 -10.86 17.57
CA GLY A 242 -6.58 -10.49 17.07
C GLY A 242 -6.65 -9.63 15.81
N MET A 243 -7.54 -9.95 14.88
CA MET A 243 -7.81 -9.15 13.68
C MET A 243 -8.39 -7.76 14.02
N ILE A 244 -9.28 -7.67 15.02
CA ILE A 244 -9.74 -6.37 15.51
C ILE A 244 -8.58 -5.55 16.06
N LYS A 245 -7.74 -6.13 16.93
CA LYS A 245 -6.56 -5.41 17.47
C LYS A 245 -5.59 -5.00 16.37
N PHE A 246 -5.47 -5.80 15.32
CA PHE A 246 -4.70 -5.45 14.13
C PHE A 246 -5.27 -4.21 13.42
N LEU A 247 -6.59 -4.13 13.24
CA LEU A 247 -7.26 -2.96 12.65
C LEU A 247 -7.18 -1.71 13.54
N GLU A 248 -7.07 -1.89 14.85
CA GLU A 248 -6.80 -0.81 15.82
C GLU A 248 -5.32 -0.41 15.86
N SER A 249 -4.46 -1.02 15.03
CA SER A 249 -3.00 -0.84 15.02
C SER A 249 -2.28 -1.29 16.30
N ASP A 250 -2.94 -2.07 17.17
CA ASP A 250 -2.33 -2.76 18.31
C ASP A 250 -1.75 -4.10 17.86
N PHE A 251 -0.67 -4.04 17.08
CA PHE A 251 -0.04 -5.21 16.47
C PHE A 251 0.54 -6.18 17.52
N LYS A 252 0.88 -5.67 18.72
CA LYS A 252 1.39 -6.47 19.81
C LYS A 252 0.30 -7.37 20.39
N GLU A 253 -0.86 -6.81 20.74
CA GLU A 253 -1.96 -7.61 21.26
C GLU A 253 -2.56 -8.49 20.15
N ALA A 254 -2.62 -8.00 18.91
CA ALA A 254 -3.00 -8.80 17.75
C ALA A 254 -2.17 -10.09 17.66
N TYR A 255 -0.84 -9.97 17.64
CA TYR A 255 0.06 -11.13 17.57
C TYR A 255 -0.12 -12.10 18.75
N LYS A 256 -0.31 -11.57 19.96
CA LYS A 256 -0.56 -12.38 21.14
C LYS A 256 -1.87 -13.18 21.04
N LEU A 257 -2.94 -12.57 20.53
CA LEU A 257 -4.24 -13.20 20.34
C LEU A 257 -4.21 -14.27 19.25
N ILE A 258 -3.61 -13.97 18.08
CA ILE A 258 -3.46 -14.96 17.01
C ILE A 258 -2.63 -16.16 17.47
N LYS A 259 -1.54 -15.95 18.22
CA LYS A 259 -0.78 -17.08 18.78
C LYS A 259 -1.58 -17.91 19.77
N LYS A 260 -2.42 -17.28 20.59
CA LYS A 260 -3.33 -18.02 21.49
C LYS A 260 -4.35 -18.83 20.68
N ALA A 261 -4.94 -18.24 19.64
CA ALA A 261 -5.86 -18.93 18.74
C ALA A 261 -5.24 -20.19 18.14
N ASN A 262 -4.00 -20.10 17.64
CA ASN A 262 -3.25 -21.23 17.11
C ASN A 262 -2.87 -22.29 18.17
N VAL A 263 -2.70 -21.91 19.44
CA VAL A 263 -2.49 -22.90 20.52
C VAL A 263 -3.78 -23.68 20.81
N VAL A 264 -4.94 -23.02 20.71
CA VAL A 264 -6.25 -23.64 20.95
C VAL A 264 -6.62 -24.59 19.80
N ASP A 265 -6.47 -24.15 18.55
CA ASP A 265 -6.68 -24.99 17.37
C ASP A 265 -5.50 -24.89 16.38
N PRO A 266 -4.45 -25.71 16.56
CA PRO A 266 -3.24 -25.66 15.74
C PRO A 266 -3.42 -26.22 14.32
N LYS A 267 -4.59 -26.80 14.00
CA LYS A 267 -4.87 -27.39 12.68
C LYS A 267 -5.74 -26.48 11.81
N ASN A 268 -6.21 -25.36 12.35
CA ASN A 268 -6.99 -24.38 11.61
C ASN A 268 -6.09 -23.61 10.64
N MET A 269 -6.21 -23.93 9.35
CA MET A 269 -5.38 -23.34 8.30
C MET A 269 -5.62 -21.84 8.13
N GLU A 270 -6.83 -21.34 8.36
CA GLU A 270 -7.13 -19.91 8.24
C GLU A 270 -6.41 -19.11 9.34
N ILE A 271 -6.32 -19.67 10.56
CA ILE A 271 -5.56 -19.07 11.65
C ILE A 271 -4.07 -19.07 11.30
N LEU A 272 -3.54 -20.19 10.78
CA LEU A 272 -2.13 -20.29 10.36
C LEU A 272 -1.78 -19.28 9.26
N ASP A 273 -2.68 -19.07 8.29
CA ASP A 273 -2.50 -18.14 7.19
C ASP A 273 -2.45 -16.67 7.65
N SER A 274 -3.08 -16.35 8.78
CA SER A 274 -3.06 -15.00 9.37
C SER A 274 -1.73 -14.65 10.05
N ILE A 275 -0.99 -15.65 10.55
CA ILE A 275 0.21 -15.46 11.38
C ILE A 275 1.31 -14.65 10.68
N PRO A 276 1.72 -14.98 9.43
CA PRO A 276 2.84 -14.27 8.78
C PRO A 276 2.58 -12.77 8.64
N MET A 277 1.35 -12.39 8.31
CA MET A 277 0.96 -10.99 8.20
C MET A 277 1.04 -10.29 9.56
N VAL A 278 0.40 -10.83 10.59
CA VAL A 278 0.37 -10.21 11.93
C VAL A 278 1.76 -10.15 12.54
N GLU A 279 2.55 -11.22 12.39
CA GLU A 279 3.93 -11.25 12.86
C GLU A 279 4.79 -10.19 12.18
N ASN A 280 4.68 -10.02 10.85
CA ASN A 280 5.42 -9.00 10.13
C ASN A 280 5.11 -7.58 10.66
N TYR A 281 3.83 -7.22 10.82
CA TYR A 281 3.45 -5.92 11.40
C TYR A 281 3.90 -5.78 12.85
N PHE A 282 3.82 -6.85 13.65
CA PHE A 282 4.32 -6.84 15.01
C PHE A 282 5.84 -6.57 15.05
N GLN A 283 6.65 -7.24 14.23
CA GLN A 283 8.09 -6.99 14.20
C GLN A 283 8.41 -5.56 13.74
N MET A 284 7.71 -5.03 12.73
CA MET A 284 7.86 -3.64 12.31
C MET A 284 7.43 -2.64 13.40
N SER A 285 6.44 -2.99 14.24
CA SER A 285 5.93 -2.15 15.33
C SER A 285 6.77 -2.19 16.61
N LYS A 286 7.56 -3.24 16.87
CA LYS A 286 8.33 -3.37 18.11
C LYS A 286 9.28 -2.20 18.33
N SER A 287 9.92 -1.73 17.27
CA SER A 287 10.73 -0.53 17.35
C SER A 287 9.83 0.65 17.73
N HIS A 288 8.67 0.83 17.09
CA HIS A 288 7.67 1.88 17.30
C HIS A 288 7.29 2.13 18.77
N ASP A 289 6.88 1.10 19.49
CA ASP A 289 6.39 1.23 20.88
C ASP A 289 7.46 1.66 21.88
N GLU A 290 8.73 1.29 21.66
CA GLU A 290 9.84 1.60 22.56
C GLU A 290 10.12 3.10 22.67
N GLN A 291 9.79 3.88 21.63
CA GLN A 291 9.94 5.34 21.66
C GLN A 291 8.71 6.07 22.21
N VAL A 292 7.49 5.53 22.05
CA VAL A 292 6.29 6.14 22.63
C VAL A 292 6.34 6.12 24.16
N LYS A 293 6.94 5.09 24.76
CA LYS A 293 7.13 5.00 26.21
C LYS A 293 8.23 5.90 26.77
N ALA A 294 9.10 6.43 25.91
CA ALA A 294 10.23 7.27 26.29
C ALA A 294 9.98 8.78 26.08
N SER A 295 8.81 9.15 25.55
CA SER A 295 8.33 10.52 25.35
C SER A 295 7.22 10.86 26.34
#